data_AF-A0A934KFR8-F1
#
_entry.id   AF-A0A934KFR8-F1
#
_cell.length_a   1.000
_cell.length_b   1.000
_cell.length_c   1.000
_cell.angle_alpha   90.00
_cell.angle_beta   90.00
_cell.angle_gamma   90.00
#
_symmetry.space_group_name_H-M   'P 1'
#
loop_
_entity.id
_entity.type
_entity.pdbx_description
1 polymer ?
#
loop_
_entity_poly.entity_id
_entity_poly.type
_entity_poly.pdbx_seq_one_letter_code
_entity_poly.pdbx_strand_id
1 'polypeptide(L)'
;MEEWLAQALVEAHVAGSEVVRERVESPAEAVRLGFRGSPTLLIRGRDPFASERDSVGLACRVYRTSDGEDGALSVAELRVALARWSAS
;
A
#
# COMPACT_ATOMS: atom_id res chain seq x y z
N MET A 1 -6.69 -1.89 -12.43
CA MET A 1 -6.20 -1.49 -11.09
C MET A 1 -5.31 -2.55 -10.43
N GLU A 2 -4.94 -3.67 -11.06
CA GLU A 2 -4.08 -4.69 -10.40
C GLU A 2 -2.74 -4.94 -11.11
N GLU A 3 -2.66 -4.48 -12.36
CA GLU A 3 -1.49 -4.64 -13.21
C GLU A 3 -0.26 -3.94 -12.62
N TRP A 4 -0.46 -2.78 -11.98
CA TRP A 4 0.62 -2.03 -11.33
C TRP A 4 1.24 -2.76 -10.12
N LEU A 5 0.43 -3.46 -9.31
CA LEU A 5 0.95 -4.24 -8.18
C LEU A 5 1.71 -5.48 -8.67
N ALA A 6 1.13 -6.22 -9.63
CA ALA A 6 1.78 -7.39 -10.21
C ALA A 6 3.13 -7.00 -10.87
N GLN A 7 3.14 -5.91 -11.64
CA GLN A 7 4.35 -5.38 -12.25
C GLN A 7 5.39 -5.00 -11.18
N ALA A 8 4.99 -4.30 -10.12
CA ALA A 8 5.90 -3.92 -9.04
C ALA A 8 6.52 -5.13 -8.33
N LEU A 9 5.75 -6.21 -8.11
CA LEU A 9 6.25 -7.44 -7.51
C LEU A 9 7.30 -8.14 -8.40
N VAL A 10 7.08 -8.15 -9.72
CA VAL A 10 8.05 -8.66 -10.70
C VAL A 10 9.32 -7.82 -10.69
N GLU A 11 9.21 -6.50 -10.82
CA GLU A 11 10.38 -5.62 -10.88
C GLU A 11 11.18 -5.58 -9.56
N ALA A 12 10.51 -5.77 -8.42
CA ALA A 12 11.16 -5.89 -7.12
C ALA A 12 11.75 -7.28 -6.86
N HIS A 13 11.65 -8.22 -7.80
CA HIS A 13 12.12 -9.61 -7.68
C HIS A 13 11.49 -10.38 -6.51
N VAL A 14 10.21 -10.09 -6.21
CA VAL A 14 9.44 -10.72 -5.12
C VAL A 14 8.13 -11.36 -5.63
N ALA A 15 8.08 -11.72 -6.92
CA ALA A 15 6.91 -12.24 -7.61
C ALA A 15 6.30 -13.54 -7.03
N GLY A 16 6.99 -14.22 -6.11
CA GLY A 16 6.48 -15.38 -5.37
C GLY A 16 5.82 -15.04 -4.01
N SER A 17 5.69 -13.75 -3.67
CA SER A 17 5.09 -13.35 -2.40
C SER A 17 3.59 -13.58 -2.39
N GLU A 18 3.07 -14.07 -1.27
CA GLU A 18 1.63 -14.19 -1.07
C GLU A 18 0.99 -12.78 -0.98
N VAL A 19 -0.03 -12.55 -1.79
CA VAL A 19 -0.82 -11.31 -1.77
C VAL A 19 -2.22 -11.65 -1.25
N VAL A 20 -2.50 -11.22 -0.03
CA VAL A 20 -3.82 -11.34 0.59
C VAL A 20 -4.57 -10.02 0.43
N ARG A 21 -5.86 -10.11 0.10
CA ARG A 21 -6.75 -8.95 0.00
C ARG A 21 -7.77 -9.03 1.11
N GLU A 22 -7.88 -7.94 1.84
CA GLU A 22 -8.87 -7.78 2.90
C GLU A 22 -9.70 -6.53 2.61
N ARG A 23 -11.03 -6.69 2.65
CA ARG A 23 -11.94 -5.56 2.53
C ARG A 23 -12.23 -5.03 3.93
N VAL A 24 -12.16 -3.72 4.09
CA VAL A 24 -12.47 -3.03 5.34
C VAL A 24 -13.82 -2.34 5.16
N GLU A 25 -14.86 -2.84 5.83
CA GLU A 25 -16.24 -2.37 5.64
C GLU A 25 -16.78 -1.60 6.85
N SER A 26 -16.06 -1.62 7.96
CA SER A 26 -16.44 -0.92 9.20
C SER A 26 -15.32 -0.07 9.81
N PRO A 27 -15.67 0.99 10.57
CA PRO A 27 -14.69 1.75 11.33
C PRO A 27 -13.92 0.90 12.36
N ALA A 28 -14.58 -0.12 12.94
CA ALA A 28 -13.94 -1.03 13.90
C ALA A 28 -12.86 -1.90 13.24
N GLU A 29 -13.12 -2.42 12.04
CA GLU A 29 -12.10 -3.10 11.23
C GLU A 29 -10.98 -2.14 10.84
N ALA A 30 -11.32 -0.91 10.45
CA ALA A 30 -10.31 0.08 10.11
C ALA A 30 -9.35 0.34 11.27
N VAL A 31 -9.86 0.47 12.50
CA VAL A 31 -9.05 0.60 13.71
C VAL A 31 -8.19 -0.63 13.96
N ARG A 32 -8.78 -1.83 13.92
CA ARG A 32 -8.06 -3.09 14.14
C ARG A 32 -6.90 -3.29 13.17
N LEU A 33 -7.08 -2.90 11.91
CA LEU A 33 -6.11 -3.08 10.84
C LEU A 33 -5.17 -1.88 10.69
N GLY A 34 -5.40 -0.79 11.42
CA GLY A 34 -4.69 0.48 11.22
C GLY A 34 -4.92 1.06 9.81
N PHE A 35 -6.08 0.79 9.22
CA PHE A 35 -6.47 1.19 7.87
C PHE A 35 -6.62 2.71 7.78
N ARG A 36 -5.79 3.33 6.94
CA ARG A 36 -5.72 4.79 6.76
C ARG A 36 -6.32 5.25 5.42
N GLY A 37 -7.15 4.38 4.84
CA GLY A 37 -7.87 4.63 3.60
C GLY A 37 -7.42 3.75 2.44
N SER A 38 -8.30 3.63 1.44
CA SER A 38 -8.06 2.80 0.26
C SER A 38 -7.26 3.55 -0.81
N PRO A 39 -6.31 2.88 -1.50
CA PRO A 39 -5.73 1.58 -1.12
C PRO A 39 -4.78 1.72 0.09
N THR A 40 -4.75 0.75 1.00
CA THR A 40 -3.70 0.58 2.02
C THR A 40 -2.92 -0.69 1.68
N LEU A 41 -1.59 -0.61 1.67
CA LEU A 41 -0.71 -1.76 1.39
C LEU A 41 0.10 -2.08 2.63
N LEU A 42 0.05 -3.33 3.07
CA LEU A 42 0.84 -3.82 4.19
C LEU A 42 1.93 -4.76 3.68
N ILE A 43 3.19 -4.40 3.91
CA ILE A 43 4.34 -5.28 3.66
C ILE A 43 4.72 -5.86 5.02
N ARG A 44 4.57 -7.18 5.19
CA ARG A 44 4.76 -7.88 6.48
C ARG A 44 4.00 -7.20 7.64
N GLY A 45 2.76 -6.78 7.38
CA GLY A 45 1.88 -6.14 8.37
C GLY A 45 2.15 -4.65 8.62
N ARG A 46 3.08 -4.01 7.90
CA ARG A 46 3.39 -2.58 8.06
C ARG A 46 3.10 -1.79 6.80
N ASP A 47 2.44 -0.64 6.95
CA ASP A 47 2.21 0.33 5.87
C ASP A 47 3.47 1.19 5.67
N PRO A 48 4.19 1.05 4.54
CA PRO A 48 5.40 1.84 4.26
C PRO A 48 5.09 3.28 3.86
N PHE A 49 3.83 3.61 3.60
CA PHE A 49 3.38 4.94 3.18
C PHE A 49 2.60 5.68 4.28
N ALA A 50 2.43 5.06 5.46
CA ALA A 50 1.78 5.70 6.59
C ALA A 50 2.61 6.86 7.13
N SER A 51 1.95 8.02 7.26
CA SER A 51 2.41 9.15 8.06
C SER A 51 1.79 9.10 9.45
N GLU A 52 2.49 9.59 10.47
CA GLU A 52 1.95 9.73 11.84
C GLU A 52 0.75 10.68 11.92
N ARG A 53 0.57 11.53 10.89
CA ARG A 53 -0.56 12.48 10.80
C ARG A 53 -1.81 11.88 10.16
N ASP A 54 -1.71 10.67 9.61
CA ASP A 54 -2.82 10.04 8.93
C ASP A 54 -3.82 9.47 9.93
N SER A 55 -5.08 9.88 9.77
CA SER A 55 -6.18 9.35 10.58
C SER A 55 -6.58 7.96 10.11
N VAL A 56 -6.86 7.08 11.07
CA VAL A 56 -7.41 5.75 10.81
C VAL A 56 -8.92 5.87 10.56
N GLY A 57 -9.42 5.24 9.50
CA GLY A 57 -10.85 5.30 9.17
C GLY A 57 -11.16 4.88 7.74
N LEU A 58 -12.46 4.77 7.45
CA LEU A 58 -12.98 4.50 6.11
C LEU A 58 -12.85 5.76 5.25
N ALA A 59 -11.71 5.89 4.58
CA ALA A 59 -11.41 6.99 3.68
C ALA A 59 -10.84 6.49 2.36
N CYS A 60 -10.81 7.35 1.34
CA CYS A 60 -9.89 7.16 0.22
C CYS A 60 -8.59 7.87 0.55
N ARG A 61 -7.45 7.22 0.27
CA ARG A 61 -6.13 7.80 0.46
C ARG A 61 -5.64 8.36 -0.88
N VAL A 62 -5.15 9.59 -0.84
CA VAL A 62 -4.50 10.24 -1.98
C VAL A 62 -2.99 10.17 -1.77
N TYR A 63 -2.30 9.49 -2.67
CA TYR A 63 -0.85 9.42 -2.66
C TYR A 63 -0.27 10.59 -3.45
N ARG A 64 0.65 11.35 -2.84
CA ARG A 64 1.44 12.35 -3.58
C ARG A 64 2.60 11.63 -4.24
N THR A 65 2.49 11.39 -5.54
CA THR A 65 3.55 10.75 -6.33
C THR A 65 4.32 11.78 -7.14
N SER A 66 5.51 11.40 -7.58
CA SER A 66 6.36 12.23 -8.45
C SER A 66 5.73 12.53 -9.81
N ASP A 67 4.75 11.73 -10.25
CA ASP A 67 4.10 11.84 -11.56
C ASP A 67 2.85 12.76 -11.54
N GLY A 68 2.43 13.22 -10.35
CA GLY A 68 1.27 14.10 -10.17
C GLY A 68 0.24 13.56 -9.17
N GLU A 69 -0.85 14.33 -8.99
CA GLU A 69 -1.95 14.03 -8.06
C GLU A 69 -2.93 12.97 -8.59
N ASP A 70 -2.46 11.93 -9.29
CA ASP A 70 -3.34 10.88 -9.84
C ASP A 70 -3.93 9.96 -8.75
N GLY A 71 -3.68 10.28 -7.47
CA GLY A 71 -4.35 9.70 -6.31
C GLY A 71 -3.98 8.24 -6.01
N ALA A 72 -3.25 7.56 -6.89
CA ALA A 72 -2.76 6.19 -6.72
C ALA A 72 -1.23 6.15 -6.63
N LEU A 73 -0.69 5.13 -5.97
CA LEU A 73 0.75 4.85 -5.94
C LEU A 73 1.26 4.44 -7.33
N SER A 74 2.46 4.89 -7.70
CA SER A 74 3.13 4.45 -8.91
C SER A 74 3.81 3.08 -8.73
N VAL A 75 4.02 2.36 -9.85
CA VAL A 75 4.80 1.09 -9.86
C VAL A 75 6.21 1.30 -9.30
N ALA A 76 6.84 2.45 -9.61
CA ALA A 76 8.18 2.77 -9.14
C ALA A 76 8.24 2.92 -7.61
N GLU A 77 7.27 3.60 -7.00
CA GLU A 77 7.19 3.75 -5.54
C GLU A 77 6.94 2.41 -4.85
N LEU A 78 6.05 1.57 -5.40
CA LEU A 78 5.86 0.21 -4.91
C LEU A 78 7.15 -0.60 -4.96
N ARG A 79 7.87 -0.56 -6.09
CA ARG A 79 9.11 -1.30 -6.25
C ARG A 79 10.15 -0.87 -5.21
N VAL A 80 10.29 0.44 -4.99
CA VAL A 80 11.21 0.98 -3.98
C VAL A 80 10.79 0.54 -2.58
N ALA A 81 9.50 0.59 -2.25
CA ALA A 81 9.00 0.08 -0.98
C ALA A 81 9.31 -1.41 -0.82
N LEU A 82 8.92 -2.25 -1.78
CA LEU A 82 9.17 -3.69 -1.73
C LEU A 82 10.66 -4.04 -1.58
N ALA A 83 11.54 -3.37 -2.33
CA ALA A 83 12.99 -3.59 -2.27
C ALA A 83 13.62 -3.17 -0.92
N ARG A 84 13.17 -2.05 -0.33
CA ARG A 84 13.65 -1.61 1.00
C ARG A 84 13.34 -2.61 2.09
N TRP A 85 12.15 -3.22 2.02
CA TRP A 85 11.68 -4.17 3.02
C TRP A 85 12.16 -5.61 2.77
N SER A 86 12.49 -6.00 1.53
CA SER A 86 13.10 -7.31 1.25
C SER A 86 14.57 -7.37 1.68
N ALA A 87 15.25 -6.23 1.72
CA ALA A 87 16.64 -6.11 2.17
C ALA A 87 16.81 -5.91 3.69
N SER A 88 15.71 -5.85 4.46
CA SER A 88 15.69 -5.77 5.94
C SER A 88 15.25 -7.09 6.55
#